data_AF-A0A7X2XY56-F1
#
_entry.id   AF-A0A7X2XY56-F1
#
_cell.length_a   1.000
_cell.length_b   1.000
_cell.length_c   1.000
_cell.angle_alpha   90.00
_cell.angle_beta   90.00
_cell.angle_gamma   90.00
#
_symmetry.space_group_name_H-M   'P 1'
#
loop_
_entity.id
_entity.type
_entity.pdbx_description
1 polymer ?
#
loop_
_entity_poly.entity_id
_entity_poly.type
_entity_poly.pdbx_seq_one_letter_code
_entity_poly.pdbx_strand_id
1 'polypeptide(L)' 'MMDLISYLKDQIDFLTEQFNQAETDKNTTMKYIVESRLDEAKKIQKAIDDGEITSIS' A
#
# COMPACT_ATOMS: atom_id res chain seq x y z
N MET A 1 -1.30 -18.73 -9.46
CA MET A 1 -2.40 -17.94 -8.86
C MET A 1 -1.75 -17.10 -7.77
N MET A 2 -1.87 -15.77 -7.85
CA MET A 2 -1.18 -14.89 -6.92
C MET A 2 -1.93 -14.89 -5.59
N ASP A 3 -1.22 -15.15 -4.49
CA ASP A 3 -1.80 -15.07 -3.15
C ASP A 3 -2.13 -13.61 -2.83
N LEU A 4 -3.25 -13.38 -2.14
CA LEU A 4 -3.76 -12.04 -1.87
C LEU A 4 -2.83 -11.24 -0.96
N ILE A 5 -2.14 -11.92 -0.04
CA ILE A 5 -1.10 -11.32 0.80
C ILE A 5 0.06 -10.85 -0.08
N SER A 6 0.49 -11.67 -1.06
CA SER A 6 1.50 -11.27 -2.03
C SER A 6 1.06 -10.08 -2.88
N TYR A 7 -0.21 -10.04 -3.31
CA TYR A 7 -0.75 -8.89 -4.01
C TYR A 7 -0.73 -7.61 -3.16
N LEU A 8 -1.10 -7.68 -1.88
CA LEU A 8 -1.07 -6.54 -0.99
C LEU A 8 0.37 -6.01 -0.78
N LYS A 9 1.34 -6.92 -0.64
CA LYS A 9 2.77 -6.57 -0.55
C LYS A 9 3.25 -5.85 -1.80
N ASP A 10 2.96 -6.40 -2.98
CA ASP A 10 3.32 -5.78 -4.25
C ASP A 10 2.66 -4.40 -4.43
N GLN A 11 1.43 -4.21 -3.95
CA GLN A 11 0.77 -2.90 -3.95
C GLN A 11 1.46 -1.91 -3.00
N ILE A 12 1.85 -2.34 -1.80
CA ILE A 12 2.59 -1.49 -0.85
C ILE A 12 3.93 -1.06 -1.45
N ASP A 13 4.65 -1.98 -2.08
CA ASP A 13 5.94 -1.69 -2.71
C ASP A 13 5.77 -0.70 -3.87
N PHE A 14 4.81 -0.94 -4.76
CA PHE A 14 4.48 -0.04 -5.85
C PHE A 14 4.10 1.37 -5.35
N LEU A 15 3.22 1.47 -4.36
CA LEU A 15 2.80 2.76 -3.80
C LEU A 15 3.98 3.48 -3.12
N THR A 16 4.88 2.74 -2.47
CA THR A 16 6.09 3.32 -1.87
C THR A 16 7.01 3.91 -2.94
N GLU A 17 7.21 3.22 -4.06
CA GLU A 17 7.96 3.76 -5.20
C GLU A 17 7.32 5.03 -5.78
N GLN A 18 5.99 5.01 -5.98
CA GLN A 18 5.26 6.18 -6.50
C GLN A 18 5.32 7.38 -5.54
N PHE A 19 5.32 7.14 -4.23
CA PHE A 19 5.47 8.20 -3.23
C PHE A 19 6.86 8.85 -3.34
N ASN A 20 7.91 8.03 -3.36
CA ASN A 20 9.30 8.51 -3.47
C ASN A 20 9.53 9.27 -4.78
N GLN A 21 8.93 8.80 -5.88
CA GLN A 21 8.97 9.50 -7.16
C GLN A 21 8.24 10.85 -7.08
N ALA A 22 7.05 10.90 -6.47
CA ALA A 22 6.31 12.14 -6.29
C ALA A 22 7.05 13.15 -5.40
N GLU A 23 7.78 12.70 -4.37
CA GLU A 23 8.68 13.55 -3.58
C GLU A 23 9.82 14.13 -4.43
N THR A 24 10.47 13.26 -5.22
CA THR A 24 11.58 13.65 -6.10
C THR A 24 11.12 14.69 -7.14
N ASP A 25 9.95 14.48 -7.73
CA ASP A 25 9.36 15.36 -8.76
C ASP A 25 8.70 16.61 -8.16
N LYS A 26 8.68 16.75 -6.84
CA LYS A 26 7.94 17.79 -6.10
C LYS A 26 6.44 17.83 -6.46
N ASN A 27 5.88 16.70 -6.87
CA ASN A 27 4.46 16.56 -7.22
C ASN A 27 3.64 16.36 -5.94
N THR A 28 3.28 17.48 -5.32
CA THR A 28 2.60 17.51 -4.02
C THR A 28 1.23 16.81 -4.06
N THR A 29 0.47 16.98 -5.15
CA THR A 29 -0.83 16.33 -5.31
C THR A 29 -0.69 14.82 -5.38
N MET A 30 0.26 14.31 -6.19
CA MET A 30 0.49 12.87 -6.29
C MET A 30 0.98 12.30 -4.95
N LYS A 31 1.88 13.02 -4.26
CA LYS A 31 2.34 12.62 -2.93
C LYS A 31 1.17 12.37 -1.99
N TYR A 32 0.24 13.32 -1.84
CA TYR A 32 -0.92 13.15 -0.95
C TYR A 32 -1.83 11.99 -1.34
N ILE A 33 -2.07 11.78 -2.64
CA ILE A 33 -2.91 10.68 -3.12
C ILE A 33 -2.27 9.33 -2.81
N VAL A 34 -0.96 9.20 -3.09
CA VAL A 34 -0.24 7.96 -2.86
C VAL A 34 -0.06 7.68 -1.37
N GLU A 35 0.20 8.71 -0.57
CA GLU A 35 0.28 8.62 0.90
C GLU A 35 -1.02 8.06 1.50
N SER A 36 -2.18 8.61 1.10
CA SER A 36 -3.48 8.13 1.57
C SER A 36 -3.70 6.65 1.25
N ARG A 37 -3.33 6.22 0.04
CA ARG A 37 -3.48 4.81 -0.38
C ARG A 37 -2.49 3.88 0.31
N LEU A 38 -1.26 4.35 0.54
CA LEU A 38 -0.23 3.61 1.25
C LEU A 38 -0.65 3.38 2.71
N ASP A 39 -1.26 4.37 3.35
CA ASP A 39 -1.80 4.26 4.70
C ASP A 39 -2.94 3.24 4.79
N GLU A 40 -3.85 3.22 3.82
CA GLU A 40 -4.91 2.21 3.73
C GLU A 40 -4.33 0.80 3.56
N ALA A 41 -3.40 0.62 2.62
CA ALA A 41 -2.77 -0.68 2.37
C ALA A 41 -2.01 -1.20 3.61
N LYS A 42 -1.29 -0.32 4.32
CA LYS A 42 -0.60 -0.66 5.57
C LYS A 42 -1.54 -1.05 6.70
N LYS A 43 -2.72 -0.40 6.80
CA LYS A 43 -3.75 -0.79 7.77
C LYS A 43 -4.30 -2.19 7.50
N ILE A 44 -4.54 -2.52 6.23
CA ILE A 44 -4.99 -3.86 5.84
C ILE A 44 -3.91 -4.90 6.15
N GLN A 45 -2.65 -4.62 5.79
CA GLN A 45 -1.53 -5.53 6.07
C GLN A 45 -1.41 -5.79 7.57
N LYS A 46 -1.53 -4.75 8.39
CA LYS A 46 -1.54 -4.88 9.85
C LYS A 46 -2.69 -5.76 10.35
N ALA A 47 -3.91 -5.57 9.86
CA ALA A 47 -5.05 -6.40 10.25
C ALA A 47 -4.88 -7.88 9.84
N ILE A 48 -4.17 -8.15 8.73
CA ILE A 48 -3.77 -9.52 8.34
C ILE A 48 -2.72 -10.08 9.30
N ASP A 49 -1.67 -9.31 9.59
CA ASP A 49 -0.58 -9.72 10.48
C ASP A 49 -1.06 -9.97 11.91
N ASP A 50 -2.03 -9.18 12.37
CA ASP A 50 -2.70 -9.33 13.68
C ASP A 50 -3.72 -10.49 13.70
N GLY A 51 -3.96 -11.13 12.54
CA GLY A 51 -4.91 -12.25 12.41
C GLY A 51 -6.38 -11.84 12.46
N GLU A 52 -6.68 -10.55 12.38
CA GLU A 52 -8.05 -10.02 12.32
C GLU A 52 -8.69 -10.27 10.94
N ILE A 53 -7.88 -10.25 9.89
CA ILE A 53 -8.26 -10.64 8.53
C ILE A 53 -7.56 -11.94 8.18
N THR A 54 -8.30 -13.06 8.28
CA THR A 54 -7.81 -14.39 7.92
C THR A 54 -8.24 -14.82 6.52
N SER A 55 -9.20 -14.11 5.91
CA SER A 55 -9.57 -14.21 4.51
C SER A 55 -10.21 -12.92 4.03
N ILE A 56 -10.05 -12.61 2.74
CA ILE A 56 -10.80 -11.57 2.06
C ILE A 56 -11.52 -12.30 0.94
N SER A 57 -12.84 -12.45 1.10
CA SER A 57 -13.73 -13.18 0.19
C SER A 57 -14.16 -12.34 -1.00
#